data_AF-A0A059FSN9-F1
#
_entry.id   AF-A0A059FSN9-F1
#
_cell.length_a   1.000
_cell.length_b   1.000
_cell.length_c   1.000
_cell.angle_alpha   90.00
_cell.angle_beta   90.00
_cell.angle_gamma   90.00
#
_symmetry.space_group_name_H-M   'P 1'
#
loop_
_entity.id
_entity.type
_entity.pdbx_description
1 polymer ?
#
loop_
_entity_poly.entity_id
_entity_poly.type
_entity_poly.pdbx_seq_one_letter_code
_entity_poly.pdbx_strand_id
1 'polypeptide(L)'
;MRFVLRSRELGFTIEEIRSLLSLVDDGDYSCAEIHALTTNHLKSVSRKIADLRRLERTLKRISGECAKGNEPDCPIIDALAGAANQ
;
A
#
# COMPACT_ATOMS: atom_id res chain seq x y z
N MET A 1 -9.46 5.89 24.60
CA MET A 1 -8.69 6.59 23.54
C MET A 1 -9.14 6.14 22.15
N ARG A 2 -10.12 6.83 21.55
CA ARG A 2 -10.69 6.48 20.23
C ARG A 2 -9.88 7.01 19.06
N PHE A 3 -9.08 8.04 19.28
CA PHE A 3 -8.23 8.69 18.26
C PHE A 3 -7.16 7.73 17.70
N VAL A 4 -6.29 7.19 18.57
CA VAL A 4 -5.19 6.30 18.15
C VAL A 4 -5.69 5.05 17.44
N LEU A 5 -6.79 4.45 17.94
CA LEU A 5 -7.41 3.29 17.30
C LEU A 5 -7.86 3.64 15.88
N ARG A 6 -8.56 4.76 15.70
CA ARG A 6 -9.04 5.21 14.39
C ARG A 6 -7.89 5.53 13.44
N SER A 7 -6.83 6.18 13.91
CA SER A 7 -5.68 6.49 13.07
C SER A 7 -4.96 5.23 12.60
N ARG A 8 -4.87 4.19 13.45
CA ARG A 8 -4.33 2.87 13.05
C ARG A 8 -5.22 2.17 12.02
N GLU A 9 -6.54 2.22 12.19
CA GLU A 9 -7.49 1.68 11.19
C GLU A 9 -7.33 2.34 9.82
N LEU A 10 -7.01 3.64 9.79
CA LEU A 10 -6.78 4.40 8.56
C LEU A 10 -5.37 4.21 7.98
N GLY A 11 -4.52 3.42 8.63
CA GLY A 11 -3.20 3.06 8.12
C GLY A 11 -2.10 4.09 8.42
N PHE A 12 -2.36 5.10 9.25
CA PHE A 12 -1.30 6.01 9.69
C PHE A 12 -0.20 5.25 10.42
N THR A 13 1.04 5.62 10.12
CA THR A 13 2.22 5.12 10.82
C THR A 13 2.27 5.61 12.26
N ILE A 14 3.06 4.95 13.10
CA ILE A 14 3.23 5.37 14.50
C ILE A 14 3.78 6.80 14.58
N GLU A 15 4.72 7.15 13.71
CA GLU A 15 5.27 8.51 13.59
C GLU A 15 4.19 9.53 13.21
N GLU A 16 3.36 9.27 12.21
CA GLU A 16 2.25 10.18 11.84
C GLU A 16 1.23 10.33 12.97
N ILE A 17 0.92 9.24 13.68
CA ILE A 17 0.01 9.27 14.83
C ILE A 17 0.59 10.12 15.96
N ARG A 18 1.90 10.02 16.24
CA ARG A 18 2.58 10.87 17.22
C ARG A 18 2.51 12.34 16.83
N SER A 19 2.77 12.68 15.57
CA SER A 19 2.65 14.05 15.07
C SER A 19 1.23 14.60 15.21
N LEU A 20 0.22 13.79 14.84
CA LEU A 20 -1.18 14.16 14.99
C LEU A 20 -1.58 14.35 16.45
N LEU A 21 -1.10 13.50 17.37
CA LEU A 21 -1.36 13.63 18.80
C LEU A 21 -0.72 14.89 19.38
N SER A 22 0.54 15.19 19.03
CA SER A 22 1.23 16.41 19.49
C SER A 22 0.43 17.67 19.13
N LEU A 23 0.00 17.77 17.88
CA LEU A 23 -0.80 18.90 17.40
C LEU A 23 -2.12 19.05 18.17
N VAL A 24 -2.80 17.94 18.45
CA VAL A 24 -4.09 17.95 19.16
C VAL A 24 -3.92 18.24 20.65
N ASP A 25 -2.90 17.66 21.30
CA ASP A 25 -2.65 17.81 22.74
C ASP A 25 -2.17 19.24 23.08
N ASP A 26 -1.40 19.87 22.20
CA ASP A 26 -0.97 21.27 22.35
C ASP A 26 -2.14 22.27 22.14
N GLY A 27 -3.27 21.82 21.58
CA GLY A 27 -4.48 22.61 21.38
C GLY A 27 -4.37 23.72 20.32
N ASP A 28 -3.21 23.87 19.68
CA ASP A 28 -2.88 24.94 18.72
C ASP A 28 -2.84 24.42 17.26
N TYR A 29 -3.51 23.30 16.98
CA TYR A 29 -3.55 22.79 15.62
C TYR A 29 -4.44 23.64 14.72
N SER A 30 -3.95 23.93 13.53
CA SER A 30 -4.79 24.46 12.45
C SER A 30 -5.37 23.33 11.60
N CYS A 31 -6.57 23.56 11.03
CA CYS A 31 -7.11 22.67 9.99
C CYS A 31 -6.13 22.49 8.81
N ALA A 32 -5.30 23.49 8.53
CA ALA A 32 -4.30 23.43 7.47
C ALA A 32 -3.21 22.38 7.76
N GLU A 33 -2.70 22.29 8.98
CA GLU A 33 -1.68 21.32 9.38
C GLU A 33 -2.22 19.89 9.38
N ILE A 34 -3.42 19.69 9.95
CA ILE A 34 -4.09 18.38 9.94
C ILE A 34 -4.37 17.93 8.49
N HIS A 35 -4.81 18.85 7.63
CA HIS A 35 -5.00 18.58 6.21
C HIS A 35 -3.69 18.22 5.50
N ALA A 36 -2.59 18.92 5.79
CA ALA A 36 -1.29 18.62 5.20
C ALA A 36 -0.79 17.21 5.58
N LEU A 37 -0.88 16.83 6.86
CA LEU A 37 -0.51 15.47 7.31
C LEU A 37 -1.39 14.41 6.64
N THR A 38 -2.70 14.64 6.62
CA THR A 38 -3.67 13.69 6.04
C THR A 38 -3.45 13.51 4.54
N THR A 39 -3.23 14.59 3.79
CA THR A 39 -2.99 14.53 2.34
C THR A 39 -1.64 13.92 1.99
N ASN A 40 -0.61 14.10 2.83
CA ASN A 40 0.67 13.40 2.66
C ASN A 40 0.51 11.89 2.87
N HIS A 41 -0.23 11.48 3.90
CA HIS A 41 -0.55 10.06 4.10
C HIS A 41 -1.36 9.49 2.93
N LEU A 42 -2.37 10.23 2.46
CA LEU A 42 -3.18 9.86 1.30
C LEU A 42 -2.31 9.61 0.06
N LYS A 43 -1.31 10.46 -0.23
CA LYS A 43 -0.38 10.24 -1.33
C LYS A 43 0.38 8.93 -1.18
N SER A 44 0.79 8.57 0.04
CA SER A 44 1.46 7.29 0.34
C SER A 44 0.53 6.10 0.06
N VAL A 45 -0.71 6.18 0.54
CA VAL A 45 -1.74 5.15 0.29
C VAL A 45 -2.02 5.01 -1.21
N SER A 46 -2.19 6.12 -1.93
CA SER A 46 -2.43 6.10 -3.38
C SER A 46 -1.28 5.47 -4.15
N ARG A 47 -0.02 5.74 -3.78
CA ARG A 47 1.16 5.07 -4.36
C ARG A 47 1.13 3.57 -4.12
N LYS A 48 0.90 3.15 -2.86
CA LYS A 48 0.79 1.73 -2.51
C LYS A 48 -0.32 1.01 -3.28
N ILE A 49 -1.47 1.66 -3.49
CA ILE A 49 -2.55 1.12 -4.32
C ILE A 49 -2.10 0.96 -5.77
N ALA A 50 -1.42 1.95 -6.34
CA ALA A 50 -0.92 1.87 -7.71
C ALA A 50 0.08 0.71 -7.89
N ASP A 51 1.00 0.55 -6.93
CA ASP A 51 1.97 -0.54 -6.91
C ASP A 51 1.29 -1.91 -6.76
N LEU A 52 0.36 -2.03 -5.81
CA LEU A 52 -0.41 -3.27 -5.61
C LEU A 52 -1.23 -3.64 -6.84
N ARG A 53 -1.85 -2.67 -7.52
CA ARG A 53 -2.56 -2.90 -8.79
C ARG A 53 -1.61 -3.34 -9.90
N ARG A 54 -0.36 -2.83 -9.92
CA ARG A 54 0.66 -3.28 -10.89
C ARG A 54 1.04 -4.73 -10.61
N LEU A 55 1.32 -5.07 -9.36
CA LEU A 55 1.62 -6.45 -8.95
C LEU A 55 0.46 -7.39 -9.27
N GLU A 56 -0.77 -6.98 -8.96
CA GLU A 56 -1.98 -7.75 -9.26
C GLU A 56 -2.11 -8.06 -10.77
N ARG A 57 -1.87 -7.07 -11.64
CA ARG A 57 -1.89 -7.29 -13.09
C ARG A 57 -0.85 -8.30 -13.53
N THR A 58 0.37 -8.21 -13.01
CA THR A 58 1.43 -9.17 -13.32
C THR A 58 1.06 -10.58 -12.85
N LEU A 59 0.59 -10.73 -11.61
CA LEU A 59 0.17 -12.01 -11.06
C LEU A 59 -1.01 -12.61 -11.86
N LYS A 60 -2.00 -11.79 -12.23
CA LYS A 60 -3.11 -12.22 -13.08
C LYS A 60 -2.63 -12.75 -14.43
N ARG A 61 -1.72 -12.02 -15.09
CA ARG A 61 -1.15 -12.42 -16.38
C ARG A 61 -0.47 -13.79 -16.30
N ILE A 62 0.53 -13.94 -15.43
CA ILE A 62 1.32 -15.18 -15.35
C ILE A 62 0.47 -16.37 -14.85
N SER A 63 -0.50 -16.11 -13.97
CA SER A 63 -1.43 -17.16 -13.51
C SER A 63 -2.40 -17.62 -14.60
N GLY A 64 -2.73 -16.75 -15.56
CA GLY A 64 -3.60 -17.06 -16.70
C GLY A 64 -2.89 -17.82 -17.82
N GLU A 65 -1.57 -17.69 -17.92
CA GLU A 65 -0.72 -18.43 -18.88
C GLU A 65 -0.47 -19.88 -18.42
N CYS A 66 -0.66 -20.18 -17.14
CA CYS A 66 -0.46 -21.52 -16.59
C CYS A 66 -1.60 -22.48 -16.96
N ALA A 67 -1.25 -23.61 -17.59
CA ALA A 67 -2.19 -24.67 -17.97
C ALA A 67 -2.76 -25.45 -16.78
N LYS A 68 -2.15 -25.35 -15.60
CA LYS A 68 -2.52 -26.04 -14.34
C LYS A 68 -2.49 -27.58 -14.44
N GLY A 69 -1.79 -28.14 -15.42
CA GLY A 69 -1.56 -29.58 -15.54
C GLY A 69 -0.22 -30.00 -14.94
N ASN A 70 0.25 -31.19 -15.33
CA ASN A 70 1.54 -31.75 -14.89
C ASN A 70 2.68 -31.46 -15.88
N GLU A 71 2.53 -30.43 -16.73
CA GLU A 71 3.56 -30.07 -17.69
C GLU A 71 4.84 -29.61 -16.96
N PRO A 72 6.03 -30.00 -17.45
CA PRO A 72 7.31 -29.60 -16.86
C PRO A 72 7.59 -28.10 -17.05
N ASP A 73 6.96 -27.48 -18.06
CA ASP A 73 7.13 -26.07 -18.40
C ASP A 73 6.01 -25.24 -17.74
N CYS A 74 6.36 -24.50 -16.68
CA CYS A 74 5.42 -23.69 -15.93
C CYS A 74 5.69 -22.19 -16.15
N PRO A 75 4.81 -21.46 -16.88
CA PRO A 75 5.00 -20.04 -17.16
C PRO A 75 5.13 -19.15 -15.91
N ILE A 76 4.56 -19.58 -14.78
CA ILE A 76 4.73 -18.89 -13.49
C ILE A 76 6.18 -18.98 -13.02
N ILE A 77 6.79 -20.17 -13.08
CA ILE A 77 8.18 -20.38 -12.68
C ILE A 77 9.10 -19.61 -13.62
N ASP A 78 8.84 -19.65 -14.93
CA ASP A 78 9.63 -18.90 -15.93
C ASP A 78 9.58 -17.39 -15.66
N ALA A 79 8.40 -16.85 -15.35
CA ALA A 79 8.25 -15.44 -15.00
C ALA A 79 8.95 -15.05 -13.71
N LEU A 80 8.94 -15.92 -12.70
CA LEU A 80 9.64 -15.69 -11.42
C LEU A 80 11.16 -15.83 -11.54
N ALA A 81 11.63 -16.73 -12.41
CA ALA A 81 13.05 -16.92 -12.72
C ALA A 81 13.64 -15.77 -13.57
N GLY A 82 12.81 -14.82 -14.00
CA GLY A 82 13.22 -13.71 -14.86
C GLY A 82 13.34 -14.08 -16.34
N ALA A 83 12.84 -15.25 -16.74
CA ALA A 83 12.85 -15.73 -18.12
C ALA A 83 11.67 -15.21 -18.97
N ALA A 84 10.66 -14.57 -18.36
CA ALA A 84 9.52 -14.05 -19.11
C ALA A 84 9.81 -12.69 -19.78
N ASN A 85 10.24 -12.78 -21.05
CA ASN A 85 10.05 -11.86 -22.18
C ASN A 85 10.00 -10.35 -21.89
N GLN A 86 11.04 -9.67 -22.39
CA GLN A 86 11.00 -8.26 -22.82
C GLN A 86 9.93 -8.06 -23.91
#